data_AF-A0A6I4U1N0-F1
#
_entry.id   AF-A0A6I4U1N0-F1
#
_cell.length_a   1.000
_cell.length_b   1.000
_cell.length_c   1.000
_cell.angle_alpha   90.00
_cell.angle_beta   90.00
_cell.angle_gamma   90.00
#
_symmetry.space_group_name_H-M   'P 1'
#
loop_
_entity.id
_entity.type
_entity.pdbx_description
1 polymer ?
#
loop_
_entity_poly.entity_id
_entity_poly.type
_entity_poly.pdbx_seq_one_letter_code
_entity_poly.pdbx_strand_id
1 'polypeptide(L)'
;MINERLNIGVVQTSLNADAAWIDDKSGNWQKCVRMSAIEERRAKKEIRHFLASLRGLDTLPDIVLFPELSVPLGFEANLKRAAEKLEAIIIAGLDYRIEAGETEPTVSNEAIVIVPRRLRGEQIARRTEIRRVGKTCAAPGEKAKLQAITGASVAFLPHPTVWIFESGDLGKFAVAICYDFMDLDRIVMYRNKVQTLFILAYNRDTTSFDHLAEALSRMLFCNVIVCNCGQYGGSLAVSPYREPFRRLIYRHAGQSLPNAQVVQLPLAGLAAHQVEPTNKTFKSLPPGFEYFKPDLEAKTEEI
;
A
#
# COMPACT_ATOMS: atom_id res chain seq x y z
N MET A 1 12.38 -18.34 -11.05
CA MET A 1 12.71 -17.37 -12.10
C MET A 1 11.76 -16.21 -11.91
N ILE A 2 12.24 -14.96 -11.95
CA ILE A 2 11.40 -13.79 -11.77
C ILE A 2 10.42 -13.65 -12.95
N ASN A 3 9.17 -13.26 -12.69
CA ASN A 3 8.15 -13.11 -13.72
C ASN A 3 8.46 -11.93 -14.65
N GLU A 4 8.08 -12.04 -15.93
CA GLU A 4 8.22 -10.95 -16.90
C GLU A 4 7.43 -9.70 -16.50
N ARG A 5 6.22 -9.92 -15.98
CA ARG A 5 5.28 -8.90 -15.56
C ARG A 5 4.75 -9.21 -14.17
N LEU A 6 4.40 -8.14 -13.46
CA LEU A 6 3.69 -8.18 -12.20
C LEU A 6 2.28 -7.62 -12.40
N ASN A 7 1.26 -8.47 -12.22
CA ASN A 7 -0.15 -8.12 -12.32
C ASN A 7 -0.65 -7.60 -10.97
N ILE A 8 -1.08 -6.35 -10.91
CA ILE A 8 -1.54 -5.72 -9.67
C ILE A 8 -3.03 -5.37 -9.79
N GLY A 9 -3.85 -5.93 -8.91
CA GLY A 9 -5.22 -5.49 -8.72
C GLY A 9 -5.25 -4.22 -7.87
N VAL A 10 -5.48 -3.06 -8.48
CA VAL A 10 -5.60 -1.78 -7.77
C VAL A 10 -7.05 -1.54 -7.43
N VAL A 11 -7.38 -1.46 -6.13
CA VAL A 11 -8.74 -1.21 -5.65
C VAL A 11 -8.83 0.18 -5.05
N GLN A 12 -9.77 0.98 -5.55
CA GLN A 12 -10.13 2.30 -5.03
C GLN A 12 -11.49 2.18 -4.36
N THR A 13 -11.51 2.22 -3.03
CA THR A 13 -12.75 2.20 -2.24
C THR A 13 -13.42 3.58 -2.24
N SER A 14 -14.69 3.63 -1.86
CA SER A 14 -15.46 4.86 -1.70
C SER A 14 -15.44 5.42 -0.28
N LEU A 15 -14.46 5.01 0.55
CA LEU A 15 -14.40 5.36 1.96
C LEU A 15 -14.47 6.89 2.13
N ASN A 16 -15.40 7.35 2.97
CA ASN A 16 -15.47 8.76 3.35
C ASN A 16 -15.11 8.95 4.83
N ALA A 17 -13.99 9.61 5.09
CA ALA A 17 -13.46 9.89 6.43
C ALA A 17 -14.44 10.61 7.38
N ASP A 18 -15.31 11.47 6.84
CA ASP A 18 -16.29 12.22 7.63
C ASP A 18 -17.50 11.33 8.02
N ALA A 19 -17.73 10.24 7.29
CA ALA A 19 -18.71 9.21 7.65
C ALA A 19 -18.09 8.05 8.44
N ALA A 20 -16.79 7.80 8.25
CA ALA A 20 -16.05 6.74 8.91
C ALA A 20 -15.76 7.09 10.37
N TRP A 21 -15.16 8.25 10.63
CA TRP A 21 -14.63 8.62 11.94
C TRP A 21 -15.29 9.91 12.41
N ILE A 22 -16.39 9.74 13.14
CA ILE A 22 -17.28 10.82 13.57
C ILE A 22 -17.04 11.10 15.06
N ASP A 23 -16.71 12.34 15.38
CA ASP A 23 -16.79 12.82 16.76
C ASP A 23 -18.23 13.26 17.08
N ASP A 24 -19.00 12.34 17.67
CA ASP A 24 -20.40 12.54 18.06
C ASP A 24 -20.57 13.42 19.31
N LYS A 25 -19.47 13.99 19.83
CA LYS A 25 -19.42 14.85 21.02
C LYS A 25 -19.89 14.15 22.30
N SER A 26 -20.01 12.82 22.31
CA SER A 26 -20.36 12.05 23.51
C SER A 26 -19.24 11.94 24.54
N GLY A 27 -18.01 12.33 24.17
CA GLY A 27 -16.81 12.16 24.99
C GLY A 27 -16.18 10.76 24.88
N ASN A 28 -16.75 9.84 24.10
CA ASN A 28 -16.20 8.50 23.88
C ASN A 28 -15.23 8.50 22.70
N TRP A 29 -13.95 8.82 22.96
CA TRP A 29 -12.91 8.92 21.93
C TRP A 29 -12.74 7.65 21.08
N GLN A 30 -13.00 6.46 21.65
CA GLN A 30 -12.86 5.19 20.93
C GLN A 30 -13.85 5.05 19.78
N LYS A 31 -15.05 5.65 19.91
CA LYS A 31 -16.02 5.71 18.81
C LYS A 31 -15.57 6.66 17.70
N CYS A 32 -14.79 7.68 18.05
CA CYS A 32 -14.31 8.68 17.10
C CYS A 32 -13.19 8.16 16.18
N VAL A 33 -12.49 7.10 16.59
CA VAL A 33 -11.37 6.50 15.82
C VAL A 33 -11.71 5.15 15.21
N ARG A 34 -12.89 4.59 15.48
CA ARG A 34 -13.37 3.37 14.82
C ARG A 34 -14.27 3.73 13.66
N MET A 35 -14.12 3.03 12.55
CA MET A 35 -15.02 3.15 11.41
C MET A 35 -16.47 2.91 11.87
N SER A 36 -17.35 3.86 11.54
CA SER A 36 -18.75 3.81 11.93
C SER A 36 -19.42 2.57 11.36
N ALA A 37 -20.43 2.03 12.07
CA ALA A 37 -21.10 0.80 11.66
C ALA A 37 -21.76 0.89 10.27
N ILE A 38 -22.12 2.10 9.81
CA ILE A 38 -22.67 2.33 8.47
C ILE A 38 -21.56 2.21 7.43
N GLU A 39 -20.45 2.92 7.65
CA GLU A 39 -19.32 2.93 6.73
C GLU A 39 -18.63 1.56 6.67
N GLU A 40 -18.50 0.89 7.81
CA GLU A 40 -17.99 -0.48 7.90
C GLU A 40 -18.82 -1.44 7.05
N ARG A 41 -20.16 -1.35 7.08
CA ARG A 41 -21.03 -2.18 6.24
C ARG A 41 -20.84 -1.89 4.76
N ARG A 42 -20.67 -0.61 4.39
CA ARG A 42 -20.39 -0.18 3.01
C ARG A 42 -19.03 -0.72 2.55
N ALA A 43 -17.96 -0.46 3.29
CA ALA A 43 -16.61 -0.92 2.99
C ALA A 43 -16.57 -2.45 2.82
N LYS A 44 -17.17 -3.20 3.75
CA LYS A 44 -17.28 -4.67 3.64
C LYS A 44 -18.01 -5.13 2.37
N LYS A 45 -19.10 -4.46 1.97
CA LYS A 45 -19.86 -4.79 0.75
C LYS A 45 -19.01 -4.50 -0.50
N GLU A 46 -18.36 -3.35 -0.53
CA GLU A 46 -17.55 -2.88 -1.64
C GLU A 46 -16.30 -3.76 -1.84
N ILE A 47 -15.55 -4.04 -0.76
CA ILE A 47 -14.39 -4.94 -0.79
C ILE A 47 -14.78 -6.31 -1.36
N ARG A 48 -15.91 -6.89 -0.93
CA ARG A 48 -16.40 -8.17 -1.48
C ARG A 48 -16.71 -8.06 -2.97
N HIS A 49 -17.34 -6.98 -3.39
CA HIS A 49 -17.69 -6.75 -4.79
C HIS A 49 -16.43 -6.68 -5.66
N PHE A 50 -15.43 -5.90 -5.25
CA PHE A 50 -14.18 -5.76 -6.00
C PHE A 50 -13.36 -7.04 -6.04
N LEU A 51 -13.24 -7.77 -4.93
CA LEU A 51 -12.57 -9.07 -4.92
C LEU A 51 -13.27 -10.08 -5.82
N ALA A 52 -14.60 -10.07 -5.87
CA ALA A 52 -15.36 -10.93 -6.78
C ALA A 52 -15.15 -10.52 -8.25
N SER A 53 -15.11 -9.22 -8.55
CA SER A 53 -14.82 -8.69 -9.88
C SER A 53 -13.44 -9.13 -10.36
N LEU A 54 -12.40 -8.93 -9.54
CA LEU A 54 -11.02 -9.32 -9.87
C LEU A 54 -10.88 -10.82 -10.12
N ARG A 55 -11.64 -11.66 -9.40
CA ARG A 55 -11.66 -13.11 -9.60
C ARG A 55 -12.26 -13.53 -10.95
N GLY A 56 -13.11 -12.71 -11.53
CA GLY A 56 -13.79 -12.98 -12.80
C GLY A 56 -13.01 -12.53 -14.04
N LEU A 57 -11.80 -11.96 -13.87
CA LEU A 57 -10.98 -11.47 -14.98
C LEU A 57 -10.14 -12.60 -15.59
N ASP A 58 -9.87 -12.49 -16.89
CA ASP A 58 -8.97 -13.41 -17.60
C ASP A 58 -7.53 -13.32 -17.10
N THR A 59 -7.11 -12.11 -16.71
CA THR A 59 -5.80 -11.87 -16.09
C THR A 59 -5.98 -11.67 -14.59
N LEU A 60 -5.60 -12.68 -13.82
CA LEU A 60 -5.64 -12.62 -12.36
C LEU A 60 -4.47 -11.79 -11.80
N PRO A 61 -4.69 -11.04 -10.71
CA PRO A 61 -3.65 -10.30 -10.03
C PRO A 61 -2.72 -11.22 -9.24
N ASP A 62 -1.42 -10.93 -9.25
CA ASP A 62 -0.45 -11.52 -8.32
C ASP A 62 -0.57 -10.90 -6.93
N ILE A 63 -0.87 -9.59 -6.90
CA ILE A 63 -1.06 -8.79 -5.68
C ILE A 63 -2.30 -7.90 -5.84
N VAL A 64 -3.14 -7.82 -4.80
CA VAL A 64 -4.27 -6.88 -4.72
C VAL A 64 -3.97 -5.82 -3.67
N LEU A 65 -4.09 -4.55 -4.06
CA LEU A 65 -3.87 -3.37 -3.22
C LEU A 65 -5.20 -2.74 -2.83
N PHE A 66 -5.34 -2.39 -1.55
CA PHE A 66 -6.40 -1.53 -1.05
C PHE A 66 -5.81 -0.26 -0.41
N PRO A 67 -6.54 0.87 -0.43
CA PRO A 67 -6.05 2.13 0.08
C PRO A 67 -5.82 2.11 1.59
N GLU A 68 -5.16 3.15 2.10
CA GLU A 68 -5.02 3.40 3.54
C GLU A 68 -6.40 3.46 4.23
N LEU A 69 -6.50 2.93 5.46
CA LEU A 69 -7.68 2.97 6.32
C LEU A 69 -8.99 2.43 5.70
N SER A 70 -8.90 1.66 4.61
CA SER A 70 -10.05 1.23 3.83
C SER A 70 -10.72 -0.04 4.35
N VAL A 71 -10.03 -0.81 5.19
CA VAL A 71 -10.48 -2.12 5.66
C VAL A 71 -10.81 -2.08 7.16
N PRO A 72 -12.04 -2.41 7.56
CA PRO A 72 -12.39 -2.57 8.97
C PRO A 72 -11.60 -3.72 9.62
N LEU A 73 -11.10 -3.53 10.85
CA LEU A 73 -10.32 -4.54 11.59
C LEU A 73 -11.04 -5.91 11.70
N GLY A 74 -12.37 -5.89 11.91
CA GLY A 74 -13.19 -7.10 11.97
C GLY A 74 -13.32 -7.87 10.65
N PHE A 75 -12.74 -7.38 9.54
CA PHE A 75 -12.81 -7.99 8.22
C PHE A 75 -11.53 -8.74 7.80
N GLU A 76 -10.49 -8.74 8.64
CA GLU A 76 -9.19 -9.38 8.33
C GLU A 76 -9.32 -10.87 7.99
N ALA A 77 -10.12 -11.63 8.73
CA ALA A 77 -10.34 -13.06 8.46
C ALA A 77 -11.03 -13.30 7.09
N ASN A 78 -11.83 -12.34 6.62
CA ASN A 78 -12.44 -12.40 5.30
C ASN A 78 -11.43 -12.06 4.20
N LEU A 79 -10.55 -11.08 4.43
CA LEU A 79 -9.44 -10.79 3.52
C LEU A 79 -8.49 -11.99 3.41
N LYS A 80 -8.15 -12.63 4.52
CA LYS A 80 -7.32 -13.85 4.52
C LYS A 80 -7.92 -14.93 3.61
N ARG A 81 -9.23 -15.22 3.78
CA ARG A 81 -9.96 -16.16 2.93
C ARG A 81 -10.03 -15.71 1.47
N ALA A 82 -10.06 -14.41 1.21
CA ALA A 82 -10.04 -13.89 -0.15
C ALA A 82 -8.67 -14.08 -0.81
N ALA A 83 -7.57 -13.80 -0.10
CA ALA A 83 -6.20 -14.05 -0.57
C ALA A 83 -6.01 -15.53 -0.94
N GLU A 84 -6.48 -16.44 -0.08
CA GLU A 84 -6.43 -17.90 -0.35
C GLU A 84 -7.26 -18.33 -1.56
N LYS A 85 -8.42 -17.70 -1.79
CA LYS A 85 -9.30 -18.04 -2.92
C LYS A 85 -8.85 -17.45 -4.25
N LEU A 86 -8.25 -16.26 -4.21
CA LEU A 86 -7.66 -15.60 -5.37
C LEU A 86 -6.29 -16.20 -5.71
N GLU A 87 -5.64 -16.85 -4.72
CA GLU A 87 -4.24 -17.24 -4.80
C GLU A 87 -3.36 -16.05 -5.20
N ALA A 88 -3.57 -14.93 -4.48
CA ALA A 88 -2.93 -13.63 -4.67
C ALA A 88 -2.57 -13.01 -3.31
N ILE A 89 -1.46 -12.28 -3.25
CA ILE A 89 -1.09 -11.50 -2.06
C ILE A 89 -2.10 -10.36 -1.90
N ILE A 90 -2.56 -10.08 -0.67
CA ILE A 90 -3.39 -8.90 -0.39
C ILE A 90 -2.59 -7.93 0.47
N ILE A 91 -2.50 -6.68 0.03
CA ILE A 91 -1.92 -5.57 0.78
C ILE A 91 -3.02 -4.53 1.00
N ALA A 92 -3.35 -4.22 2.25
CA ALA A 92 -4.48 -3.35 2.55
C ALA A 92 -4.28 -2.47 3.77
N GLY A 93 -4.69 -1.20 3.70
CA GLY A 93 -4.75 -0.32 4.86
C GLY A 93 -5.92 -0.67 5.77
N LEU A 94 -5.64 -0.88 7.05
CA LEU A 94 -6.62 -1.19 8.07
C LEU A 94 -7.11 0.08 8.76
N ASP A 95 -8.33 0.05 9.27
CA ASP A 95 -8.87 1.04 10.21
C ASP A 95 -7.97 1.18 11.45
N TYR A 96 -8.05 2.31 12.16
CA TYR A 96 -7.17 2.59 13.29
C TYR A 96 -7.19 1.48 14.34
N ARG A 97 -6.02 1.04 14.76
CA ARG A 97 -5.85 0.17 15.91
C ARG A 97 -5.80 1.03 17.16
N ILE A 98 -6.59 0.64 18.17
CA ILE A 98 -6.51 1.23 19.52
C ILE A 98 -5.44 0.48 20.31
N GLU A 99 -4.49 1.23 20.87
CA GLU A 99 -3.39 0.67 21.66
C GLU A 99 -3.78 0.62 23.14
N ALA A 100 -4.11 -0.58 23.62
CA ALA A 100 -4.65 -0.79 24.97
C ALA A 100 -3.59 -0.71 26.10
N GLY A 101 -2.31 -0.64 25.75
CA GLY A 101 -1.18 -0.61 26.70
C GLY A 101 -0.62 0.78 27.00
N GLU A 102 -1.11 1.81 26.31
CA GLU A 102 -0.59 3.17 26.44
C GLU A 102 -1.25 3.92 27.60
N THR A 103 -0.51 4.85 28.20
CA THR A 103 -0.97 5.64 29.36
C THR A 103 -2.01 6.69 28.99
N GLU A 104 -2.02 7.11 27.73
CA GLU A 104 -2.99 8.04 27.15
C GLU A 104 -3.72 7.37 25.97
N PRO A 105 -4.94 7.83 25.61
CA PRO A 105 -5.63 7.38 24.43
C PRO A 105 -4.72 7.41 23.20
N THR A 106 -4.44 6.23 22.64
CA THR A 106 -3.44 6.12 21.57
C THR A 106 -3.96 5.20 20.47
N VAL A 107 -3.67 5.59 19.23
CA VAL A 107 -3.95 4.79 18.04
C VAL A 107 -2.73 4.64 17.15
N SER A 108 -2.70 3.56 16.39
CA SER A 108 -1.79 3.35 15.27
C SER A 108 -2.56 3.16 13.96
N ASN A 109 -1.87 3.44 12.85
CA ASN A 109 -2.37 3.22 11.51
C ASN A 109 -1.47 2.17 10.84
N GLU A 110 -2.07 1.09 10.35
CA GLU A 110 -1.35 -0.09 9.88
C GLU A 110 -1.90 -0.57 8.55
N ALA A 111 -1.02 -1.16 7.75
CA ALA A 111 -1.38 -2.01 6.63
C ALA A 111 -1.18 -3.49 7.00
N ILE A 112 -1.95 -4.36 6.37
CA ILE A 112 -1.77 -5.81 6.43
C ILE A 112 -1.24 -6.30 5.08
N VAL A 113 -0.24 -7.18 5.13
CA VAL A 113 0.27 -7.96 4.00
C VAL A 113 -0.06 -9.42 4.27
N ILE A 114 -0.93 -9.99 3.44
CA ILE A 114 -1.38 -11.38 3.55
C ILE A 114 -0.78 -12.17 2.39
N VAL A 115 0.11 -13.11 2.72
CA VAL A 115 0.73 -14.02 1.75
C VAL A 115 -0.02 -15.36 1.78
N PRO A 116 -0.78 -15.72 0.74
CA PRO A 116 -1.51 -16.98 0.74
C PRO A 116 -0.55 -18.16 0.66
N ARG A 117 -0.97 -19.33 1.16
CA ARG A 117 -0.20 -20.58 1.03
C ARG A 117 0.07 -20.98 -0.44
N ARG A 118 -0.79 -20.51 -1.36
CA ARG A 118 -0.73 -20.77 -2.79
C ARG A 118 -0.82 -19.47 -3.57
N LEU A 119 0.00 -19.34 -4.60
CA LEU A 119 0.07 -18.19 -5.48
C LEU A 119 -0.02 -18.71 -6.93
N ARG A 120 -1.00 -18.26 -7.70
CA ARG A 120 -1.21 -18.65 -9.11
C ARG A 120 -1.17 -20.17 -9.39
N GLY A 121 -1.79 -20.98 -8.55
CA GLY A 121 -1.81 -22.43 -8.71
C GLY A 121 -0.62 -23.17 -8.11
N GLU A 122 0.41 -22.46 -7.64
CA GLU A 122 1.60 -23.04 -7.05
C GLU A 122 1.59 -22.94 -5.53
N GLN A 123 2.09 -23.96 -4.83
CA GLN A 123 2.23 -23.92 -3.38
C GLN A 123 3.54 -23.21 -3.01
N ILE A 124 3.44 -22.09 -2.30
CA ILE A 124 4.60 -21.26 -1.89
C ILE A 124 4.90 -21.35 -0.39
N ALA A 125 3.93 -21.75 0.43
CA ALA A 125 4.11 -21.89 1.88
C ALA A 125 3.23 -23.01 2.48
N ARG A 126 3.50 -23.39 3.72
CA ARG A 126 2.69 -24.38 4.47
C ARG A 126 1.36 -23.81 4.96
N ARG A 127 1.34 -22.52 5.25
CA ARG A 127 0.16 -21.80 5.75
C ARG A 127 0.13 -20.40 5.15
N THR A 128 -1.01 -19.75 5.27
CA THR A 128 -1.17 -18.34 4.92
C THR A 128 -0.59 -17.48 6.03
N GLU A 129 0.28 -16.57 5.65
CA GLU A 129 1.10 -15.77 6.55
C GLU A 129 0.67 -14.31 6.49
N ILE A 130 0.86 -13.60 7.60
CA ILE A 130 0.34 -12.24 7.79
C ILE A 130 1.42 -11.38 8.43
N ARG A 131 1.68 -10.21 7.82
CA ARG A 131 2.54 -9.17 8.37
C ARG A 131 1.77 -7.86 8.51
N ARG A 132 1.97 -7.16 9.63
CA ARG A 132 1.54 -5.76 9.79
C ARG A 132 2.69 -4.84 9.46
N VAL A 133 2.41 -3.80 8.68
CA VAL A 133 3.32 -2.71 8.36
C VAL A 133 2.71 -1.45 8.97
N GLY A 134 3.36 -0.87 9.96
CA GLY A 134 2.84 0.32 10.62
C GLY A 134 3.28 1.61 9.93
N LYS A 135 2.45 2.64 10.05
CA LYS A 135 2.75 4.00 9.59
C LYS A 135 3.68 4.70 10.57
N THR A 136 4.70 5.40 10.08
CA THR A 136 5.63 6.14 10.96
C THR A 136 5.08 7.50 11.30
N CYS A 137 4.69 8.25 10.28
CA CYS A 137 4.40 9.66 10.39
C CYS A 137 2.92 9.91 10.16
N ALA A 138 2.20 10.32 11.20
CA ALA A 138 0.84 10.82 11.04
C ALA A 138 0.82 12.02 10.10
N ALA A 139 -0.14 12.05 9.17
CA ALA A 139 -0.34 13.23 8.34
C ALA A 139 -0.76 14.43 9.22
N PRO A 140 -0.41 15.68 8.88
CA PRO A 140 -0.79 16.84 9.68
C PRO A 140 -2.29 16.93 9.98
N GLY A 141 -3.14 16.64 8.98
CA GLY A 141 -4.59 16.62 9.16
C GLY A 141 -5.10 15.46 10.01
N GLU A 142 -4.44 14.30 9.95
CA GLU A 142 -4.73 13.13 10.80
C GLU A 142 -4.39 13.45 12.26
N LYS A 143 -3.18 13.97 12.51
CA LYS A 143 -2.74 14.40 13.84
C LYS A 143 -3.67 15.46 14.43
N ALA A 144 -4.02 16.48 13.65
CA ALA A 144 -4.95 17.53 14.10
C ALA A 144 -6.34 16.95 14.44
N LYS A 145 -6.86 16.02 13.64
CA LYS A 145 -8.15 15.37 13.89
C LYS A 145 -8.12 14.55 15.19
N LEU A 146 -7.06 13.77 15.42
CA LEU A 146 -6.92 12.96 16.63
C LEU A 146 -6.80 13.82 17.91
N GLN A 147 -6.07 14.93 17.84
CA GLN A 147 -5.91 15.86 18.97
C GLN A 147 -7.19 16.64 19.29
N ALA A 148 -8.05 16.85 18.29
CA ALA A 148 -9.30 17.60 18.43
C ALA A 148 -10.50 16.75 18.91
N ILE A 149 -10.30 15.45 19.21
CA ILE A 149 -11.39 14.57 19.65
C ILE A 149 -11.97 15.05 20.98
N THR A 150 -13.29 15.13 21.05
CA THR A 150 -14.00 15.55 22.26
C THR A 150 -13.87 14.50 23.36
N GLY A 151 -13.58 14.97 24.58
CA GLY A 151 -13.44 14.14 25.77
C GLY A 151 -12.01 13.67 26.04
N ALA A 152 -11.19 13.45 25.01
CA ALA A 152 -9.76 13.18 25.17
C ALA A 152 -8.99 13.42 23.86
N SER A 153 -7.82 14.06 23.98
CA SER A 153 -6.83 14.09 22.90
C SER A 153 -6.29 12.68 22.68
N VAL A 154 -6.23 12.24 21.43
CA VAL A 154 -5.71 10.92 21.06
C VAL A 154 -4.31 11.08 20.45
N ALA A 155 -3.33 10.37 21.02
CA ALA A 155 -1.97 10.29 20.51
C ALA A 155 -1.88 9.32 19.32
N PHE A 156 -0.87 9.54 18.47
CA PHE A 156 -0.54 8.65 17.38
C PHE A 156 0.75 7.90 17.71
N LEU A 157 0.72 6.57 17.68
CA LEU A 157 1.89 5.72 17.89
C LEU A 157 2.64 5.52 16.57
N PRO A 158 3.88 6.02 16.43
CA PRO A 158 4.67 5.82 15.23
C PRO A 158 5.28 4.41 15.15
N HIS A 159 5.28 3.81 13.96
CA HIS A 159 5.97 2.56 13.67
C HIS A 159 7.11 2.75 12.66
N PRO A 160 8.35 3.00 13.13
CA PRO A 160 9.47 3.35 12.25
C PRO A 160 9.98 2.19 11.38
N THR A 161 9.63 0.94 11.72
CA THR A 161 10.13 -0.26 11.05
C THR A 161 9.81 -0.25 9.55
N VAL A 162 10.85 -0.45 8.74
CA VAL A 162 10.75 -0.58 7.28
C VAL A 162 10.80 -2.06 6.88
N TRP A 163 9.88 -2.48 6.03
CA TRP A 163 9.77 -3.85 5.55
C TRP A 163 10.13 -3.94 4.07
N ILE A 164 10.95 -4.94 3.74
CA ILE A 164 11.19 -5.39 2.36
C ILE A 164 10.76 -6.85 2.29
N PHE A 165 9.79 -7.11 1.43
CA PHE A 165 9.28 -8.44 1.15
C PHE A 165 10.03 -8.99 -0.07
N GLU A 166 10.44 -10.25 -0.01
CA GLU A 166 11.21 -10.90 -1.05
C GLU A 166 10.49 -12.14 -1.55
N SER A 167 10.30 -12.23 -2.87
CA SER A 167 9.74 -13.39 -3.55
C SER A 167 10.56 -13.70 -4.80
N GLY A 168 10.81 -14.98 -5.06
CA GLY A 168 11.63 -15.42 -6.19
C GLY A 168 11.00 -15.18 -7.57
N ASP A 169 9.67 -15.02 -7.62
CA ASP A 169 8.85 -14.84 -8.80
C ASP A 169 8.30 -13.41 -8.94
N LEU A 170 8.00 -12.73 -7.83
CA LEU A 170 7.47 -11.35 -7.81
C LEU A 170 8.54 -10.28 -7.54
N GLY A 171 9.78 -10.70 -7.26
CA GLY A 171 10.88 -9.80 -6.90
C GLY A 171 10.75 -9.25 -5.48
N LYS A 172 11.49 -8.19 -5.20
CA LYS A 172 11.48 -7.47 -3.91
C LYS A 172 10.53 -6.29 -3.97
N PHE A 173 9.71 -6.14 -2.95
CA PHE A 173 8.79 -5.02 -2.84
C PHE A 173 8.71 -4.45 -1.42
N ALA A 174 8.24 -3.22 -1.32
CA ALA A 174 8.00 -2.55 -0.05
C ALA A 174 6.62 -1.89 -0.04
N VAL A 175 6.13 -1.59 1.16
CA VAL A 175 4.85 -0.92 1.41
C VAL A 175 5.10 0.33 2.25
N ALA A 176 4.57 1.46 1.82
CA ALA A 176 4.52 2.70 2.60
C ALA A 176 3.09 3.24 2.67
N ILE A 177 2.75 3.89 3.78
CA ILE A 177 1.40 4.34 4.07
C ILE A 177 1.33 5.86 3.98
N CYS A 178 0.69 6.33 2.91
CA CYS A 178 0.34 7.72 2.64
C CYS A 178 1.47 8.71 2.93
N TYR A 179 1.44 9.38 4.08
CA TYR A 179 2.38 10.45 4.43
C TYR A 179 3.83 9.95 4.51
N ASP A 180 4.04 8.68 4.84
CA ASP A 180 5.36 8.02 4.83
C ASP A 180 6.00 8.00 3.43
N PHE A 181 5.22 8.19 2.37
CA PHE A 181 5.74 8.30 1.01
C PHE A 181 6.63 9.54 0.82
N MET A 182 6.37 10.59 1.60
CA MET A 182 7.11 11.86 1.57
C MET A 182 8.30 11.89 2.54
N ASP A 183 8.50 10.84 3.32
CA ASP A 183 9.64 10.70 4.23
C ASP A 183 10.90 10.29 3.44
N LEU A 184 11.79 11.25 3.24
CA LEU A 184 13.02 11.05 2.47
C LEU A 184 13.92 9.98 3.09
N ASP A 185 14.03 9.90 4.42
CA ASP A 185 14.91 8.95 5.09
C ASP A 185 14.41 7.52 4.83
N ARG A 186 13.10 7.31 4.97
CA ARG A 186 12.46 6.04 4.62
C ARG A 186 12.61 5.70 3.14
N ILE A 187 12.37 6.65 2.24
CA ILE A 187 12.49 6.44 0.80
C ILE A 187 13.90 6.02 0.41
N VAL A 188 14.92 6.63 1.01
CA VAL A 188 16.33 6.29 0.79
C VAL A 188 16.63 4.85 1.22
N MET A 189 15.96 4.31 2.24
CA MET A 189 16.14 2.91 2.67
C MET A 189 15.75 1.88 1.59
N TYR A 190 14.88 2.24 0.63
CA TYR A 190 14.44 1.39 -0.48
C TYR A 190 15.29 1.48 -1.74
N ARG A 191 16.12 2.53 -1.86
CA ARG A 191 17.00 2.73 -3.01
C ARG A 191 17.81 1.47 -3.26
N ASN A 192 17.84 0.98 -4.50
CA ASN A 192 18.53 -0.23 -4.99
C ASN A 192 18.08 -1.58 -4.37
N LYS A 193 17.07 -1.61 -3.49
CA LYS A 193 16.66 -2.84 -2.79
C LYS A 193 15.35 -3.44 -3.27
N VAL A 194 14.54 -2.68 -4.01
CA VAL A 194 13.19 -3.11 -4.43
C VAL A 194 12.98 -2.94 -5.94
N GLN A 195 12.16 -3.81 -6.51
CA GLN A 195 11.64 -3.67 -7.87
C GLN A 195 10.30 -2.92 -7.88
N THR A 196 9.51 -3.00 -6.80
CA THR A 196 8.19 -2.35 -6.71
C THR A 196 7.97 -1.70 -5.33
N LEU A 197 7.53 -0.45 -5.31
CA LEU A 197 7.12 0.28 -4.12
C LEU A 197 5.61 0.53 -4.16
N PHE A 198 4.91 0.00 -3.15
CA PHE A 198 3.46 0.12 -2.97
C PHE A 198 3.13 1.24 -1.99
N ILE A 199 2.32 2.21 -2.42
CA ILE A 199 1.86 3.31 -1.58
C ILE A 199 0.36 3.17 -1.38
N LEU A 200 -0.07 2.94 -0.15
CA LEU A 200 -1.50 2.92 0.21
C LEU A 200 -1.87 4.32 0.70
N ALA A 201 -2.87 4.97 0.11
CA ALA A 201 -3.14 6.37 0.38
C ALA A 201 -4.61 6.66 0.69
N TYR A 202 -4.85 7.56 1.63
CA TYR A 202 -6.08 8.31 1.79
C TYR A 202 -5.70 9.79 1.74
N ASN A 203 -5.34 10.27 0.55
CA ASN A 203 -4.75 11.58 0.37
C ASN A 203 -5.60 12.49 -0.53
N ARG A 204 -5.73 13.76 -0.13
CA ARG A 204 -6.39 14.82 -0.91
C ARG A 204 -5.45 15.47 -1.93
N ASP A 205 -4.16 15.51 -1.62
CA ASP A 205 -3.15 16.12 -2.50
C ASP A 205 -2.64 15.12 -3.55
N THR A 206 -3.51 14.79 -4.50
CA THR A 206 -3.22 13.80 -5.54
C THR A 206 -2.09 14.23 -6.45
N THR A 207 -1.95 15.53 -6.72
CA THR A 207 -0.95 16.07 -7.64
C THR A 207 0.47 15.94 -7.09
N SER A 208 0.68 16.20 -5.80
CA SER A 208 2.00 15.99 -5.19
C SER A 208 2.42 14.53 -5.24
N PHE A 209 1.47 13.60 -4.98
CA PHE A 209 1.75 12.16 -5.05
C PHE A 209 2.07 11.71 -6.47
N ASP A 210 1.40 12.29 -7.47
CA ASP A 210 1.70 12.03 -8.89
C ASP A 210 3.15 12.42 -9.24
N HIS A 211 3.57 13.63 -8.85
CA HIS A 211 4.92 14.11 -9.10
C HIS A 211 5.97 13.29 -8.35
N LEU A 212 5.68 12.95 -7.09
CA LEU A 212 6.58 12.17 -6.27
C LEU A 212 6.75 10.74 -6.79
N ALA A 213 5.68 10.09 -7.25
CA ALA A 213 5.75 8.76 -7.86
C ALA A 213 6.60 8.75 -9.12
N GLU A 214 6.42 9.71 -10.04
CA GLU A 214 7.24 9.81 -11.24
C GLU A 214 8.73 10.03 -10.89
N ALA A 215 9.00 10.95 -9.96
CA ALA A 215 10.36 11.25 -9.52
C ALA A 215 11.02 10.05 -8.86
N LEU A 216 10.36 9.42 -7.88
CA LEU A 216 10.90 8.30 -7.12
C LEU A 216 11.06 7.04 -7.97
N SER A 217 10.14 6.77 -8.91
CA SER A 217 10.33 5.67 -9.85
C SER A 217 11.65 5.80 -10.60
N ARG A 218 12.04 7.02 -10.95
CA ARG A 218 13.30 7.32 -11.66
C ARG A 218 14.53 7.45 -10.76
N MET A 219 14.37 7.82 -9.49
CA MET A 219 15.46 8.03 -8.51
C MET A 219 15.79 6.78 -7.70
N LEU A 220 14.78 6.00 -7.33
CA LEU A 220 14.95 4.68 -6.73
C LEU A 220 15.13 3.58 -7.79
N PHE A 221 14.79 3.89 -9.04
CA PHE A 221 14.79 2.95 -10.16
C PHE A 221 13.91 1.72 -9.89
N CYS A 222 12.66 1.94 -9.55
CA CYS A 222 11.68 0.89 -9.28
C CYS A 222 10.31 1.27 -9.86
N ASN A 223 9.42 0.29 -9.97
CA ASN A 223 8.01 0.61 -10.19
C ASN A 223 7.46 1.28 -8.93
N VAL A 224 6.65 2.33 -9.10
CA VAL A 224 5.93 2.97 -8.00
C VAL A 224 4.45 2.92 -8.33
N ILE A 225 3.66 2.46 -7.37
CA ILE A 225 2.21 2.40 -7.50
C ILE A 225 1.54 3.01 -6.28
N VAL A 226 0.67 3.98 -6.55
CA VAL A 226 -0.16 4.67 -5.57
C VAL A 226 -1.58 4.13 -5.70
N CYS A 227 -2.07 3.56 -4.60
CA CYS A 227 -3.43 3.10 -4.43
C CYS A 227 -4.15 4.05 -3.48
N ASN A 228 -4.78 5.10 -4.03
CA ASN A 228 -5.49 6.11 -3.26
C ASN A 228 -6.98 5.79 -3.14
N CYS A 229 -7.64 6.32 -2.11
CA CYS A 229 -9.08 6.21 -1.96
C CYS A 229 -9.82 6.89 -3.12
N GLY A 230 -10.83 6.22 -3.68
CA GLY A 230 -11.67 6.72 -4.76
C GLY A 230 -12.51 7.94 -4.37
N GLN A 231 -12.63 8.24 -3.08
CA GLN A 231 -13.19 9.51 -2.58
C GLN A 231 -12.50 10.73 -3.23
N TYR A 232 -11.17 10.67 -3.42
CA TYR A 232 -10.40 11.72 -4.08
C TYR A 232 -9.82 11.29 -5.44
N GLY A 233 -9.73 9.98 -5.70
CA GLY A 233 -9.08 9.43 -6.89
C GLY A 233 -7.56 9.57 -6.83
N GLY A 234 -6.86 9.59 -7.96
CA GLY A 234 -5.41 9.77 -7.98
C GLY A 234 -4.62 8.49 -7.70
N SER A 235 -5.19 7.33 -8.02
CA SER A 235 -4.40 6.11 -8.14
C SER A 235 -3.57 6.14 -9.43
N LEU A 236 -2.34 5.65 -9.34
CA LEU A 236 -1.30 5.84 -10.35
C LEU A 236 -0.33 4.67 -10.32
N ALA A 237 0.13 4.19 -11.48
CA ALA A 237 1.31 3.34 -11.56
C ALA A 237 2.30 3.87 -12.59
N VAL A 238 3.58 3.92 -12.21
CA VAL A 238 4.68 4.38 -13.04
C VAL A 238 5.87 3.44 -12.99
N SER A 239 6.68 3.47 -14.06
CA SER A 239 7.90 2.68 -14.18
C SER A 239 9.01 3.48 -14.86
N PRO A 240 10.31 3.22 -14.59
CA PRO A 240 11.41 4.05 -15.09
C PRO A 240 11.76 3.74 -16.56
N TYR A 241 10.76 3.73 -17.44
CA TYR A 241 10.97 3.64 -18.88
C TYR A 241 11.74 4.87 -19.40
N ARG A 242 12.58 4.64 -20.42
CA ARG A 242 13.34 5.70 -21.09
C ARG A 242 12.40 6.70 -21.74
N GLU A 243 11.45 6.19 -22.52
CA GLU A 243 10.47 6.97 -23.28
C GLU A 243 9.38 7.53 -22.35
N PRO A 244 9.14 8.86 -22.34
CA PRO A 244 8.19 9.50 -21.43
C PRO A 244 6.76 8.93 -21.50
N PHE A 245 6.24 8.69 -22.70
CA PHE A 245 4.86 8.21 -22.90
C PHE A 245 4.62 6.80 -22.36
N ARG A 246 5.68 6.02 -22.07
CA ARG A 246 5.58 4.68 -21.49
C ARG A 246 5.67 4.67 -19.97
N ARG A 247 6.17 5.75 -19.36
CA ARG A 247 6.40 5.82 -17.91
C ARG A 247 5.11 5.72 -17.13
N LEU A 248 4.05 6.33 -17.63
CA LEU A 248 2.70 6.22 -17.07
C LEU A 248 2.07 4.91 -17.54
N ILE A 249 1.98 3.94 -16.64
CA ILE A 249 1.34 2.64 -16.92
C ILE A 249 -0.16 2.72 -16.66
N TYR A 250 -0.53 3.41 -15.59
CA TYR A 250 -1.91 3.53 -15.15
C TYR A 250 -2.14 4.86 -14.47
N ARG A 251 -3.30 5.47 -14.73
CA ARG A 251 -3.85 6.54 -13.92
C ARG A 251 -5.36 6.41 -13.85
N HIS A 252 -5.89 6.67 -12.67
CA HIS A 252 -7.32 6.87 -12.48
C HIS A 252 -7.54 8.14 -11.68
N ALA A 253 -8.15 9.12 -12.35
CA ALA A 253 -8.36 10.46 -11.85
C ALA A 253 -9.86 10.77 -11.77
N GLY A 254 -10.20 11.71 -10.89
CA GLY A 254 -11.59 12.08 -10.60
C GLY A 254 -12.00 11.60 -9.20
N GLN A 255 -12.65 12.50 -8.47
CA GLN A 255 -13.17 12.23 -7.14
C GLN A 255 -14.46 11.42 -7.19
N SER A 256 -14.74 10.66 -6.12
CA SER A 256 -15.95 9.85 -5.97
C SER A 256 -16.16 8.78 -7.05
N LEU A 257 -15.05 8.22 -7.56
CA LEU A 257 -15.05 7.15 -8.55
C LEU A 257 -14.40 5.88 -7.97
N PRO A 258 -15.12 5.07 -7.19
CA PRO A 258 -14.60 3.79 -6.71
C PRO A 258 -14.46 2.81 -7.90
N ASN A 259 -13.37 2.06 -7.94
CA ASN A 259 -13.00 1.22 -9.09
C ASN A 259 -12.07 0.08 -8.64
N ALA A 260 -12.07 -1.03 -9.38
CA ALA A 260 -11.05 -2.07 -9.25
C ALA A 260 -10.59 -2.53 -10.64
N GLN A 261 -9.29 -2.62 -10.84
CA GLN A 261 -8.72 -3.01 -12.12
C GLN A 261 -7.35 -3.67 -11.97
N VAL A 262 -6.98 -4.49 -12.94
CA VAL A 262 -5.65 -5.10 -13.02
C VAL A 262 -4.73 -4.25 -13.90
N VAL A 263 -3.55 -3.95 -13.40
CA VAL A 263 -2.49 -3.22 -14.11
C VAL A 263 -1.24 -4.09 -14.21
N GLN A 264 -0.48 -3.97 -15.29
CA GLN A 264 0.70 -4.81 -15.53
C GLN A 264 1.98 -3.99 -15.47
N LEU A 265 2.85 -4.30 -14.52
CA LEU A 265 4.15 -3.65 -14.35
C LEU A 265 5.26 -4.49 -14.98
N PRO A 266 6.30 -3.89 -15.60
CA PRO A 266 7.49 -4.64 -15.97
C PRO A 266 8.22 -5.15 -14.72
N LEU A 267 8.71 -6.39 -14.75
CA LEU A 267 9.43 -6.95 -13.61
C LEU A 267 10.80 -7.53 -14.01
N ALA A 268 10.86 -8.66 -14.72
CA ALA A 268 12.14 -9.30 -15.07
C ALA A 268 13.13 -8.35 -15.76
N GLY A 269 12.68 -7.64 -16.80
CA GLY A 269 13.53 -6.68 -17.52
C GLY A 269 13.99 -5.49 -16.67
N LEU A 270 13.17 -5.07 -15.69
CA LEU A 270 13.53 -3.99 -14.75
C LEU A 270 14.59 -4.51 -13.76
N ALA A 271 14.38 -5.68 -13.17
CA ALA A 271 15.29 -6.32 -12.23
C ALA A 271 16.65 -6.61 -12.88
N ALA A 272 16.66 -7.12 -14.11
CA ALA A 272 17.88 -7.34 -14.86
C ALA A 272 18.63 -6.02 -15.10
N HIS A 273 17.92 -4.94 -15.46
CA HIS A 273 18.55 -3.63 -15.68
C HIS A 273 19.10 -2.99 -14.40
N GLN A 274 18.55 -3.32 -13.22
CA GLN A 274 19.12 -2.88 -11.94
C GLN A 274 20.47 -3.54 -11.64
N VAL A 275 20.71 -4.75 -12.13
CA VAL A 275 21.97 -5.48 -11.95
C VAL A 275 22.97 -5.11 -13.05
N GLU A 276 22.52 -5.12 -14.31
CA GLU A 276 23.33 -4.82 -15.47
C GLU A 276 22.57 -3.86 -16.41
N PRO A 277 22.95 -2.58 -16.51
CA PRO A 277 22.16 -1.55 -17.18
C PRO A 277 22.23 -1.60 -18.73
N THR A 278 22.03 -2.77 -19.32
CA THR A 278 22.12 -3.05 -20.76
C THR A 278 20.80 -2.81 -21.50
N ASN A 279 19.67 -2.95 -20.79
CA ASN A 279 18.34 -2.83 -21.41
C ASN A 279 17.99 -1.39 -21.83
N LYS A 280 17.93 -1.14 -23.15
CA LYS A 280 17.60 0.17 -23.74
C LYS A 280 16.11 0.56 -23.65
N THR A 281 15.24 -0.22 -23.02
CA THR A 281 13.86 0.20 -22.74
C THR A 281 13.75 1.09 -21.50
N PHE A 282 14.62 0.90 -20.51
CA PHE A 282 14.61 1.67 -19.26
C PHE A 282 15.60 2.82 -19.31
N LYS A 283 15.34 3.92 -18.59
CA LYS A 283 16.29 5.03 -18.51
C LYS A 283 17.61 4.55 -17.87
N SER A 284 18.66 5.36 -17.97
CA SER A 284 19.90 5.07 -17.24
C SER A 284 19.65 5.02 -15.74
N LEU A 285 20.38 4.14 -15.04
CA LEU A 285 20.38 4.09 -13.59
C LEU A 285 20.71 5.48 -13.00
N PRO A 286 20.10 5.85 -11.86
CA PRO A 286 20.36 7.12 -11.21
C PRO A 286 21.82 7.16 -10.71
N PRO A 287 22.42 8.35 -10.56
CA PRO A 287 23.77 8.48 -10.00
C PRO A 287 23.90 7.75 -8.67
N GLY A 288 25.00 7.01 -8.46
CA GLY A 288 25.28 6.29 -7.21
C GLY A 288 24.37 5.09 -6.91
N PHE A 289 23.69 4.52 -7.92
CA PHE A 289 22.78 3.38 -7.72
C PHE A 289 23.47 2.15 -7.10
N GLU A 290 24.68 1.83 -7.54
CA GLU A 290 25.47 0.67 -7.10
C GLU A 290 26.09 0.83 -5.69
N TYR A 291 26.08 2.07 -5.14
CA TYR A 291 26.82 2.44 -3.94
C TYR A 291 25.92 3.01 -2.85
N PHE A 292 24.95 2.23 -2.38
CA PHE A 292 24.18 2.63 -1.20
C PHE A 292 23.92 1.46 -0.27
N LYS A 293 24.61 1.46 0.87
CA LYS A 293 24.38 0.54 2.00
C LYS A 293 24.24 1.40 3.26
N PRO A 294 23.02 1.77 3.66
CA PRO A 294 22.82 2.50 4.92
C PRO A 294 23.19 1.57 6.08
N ASP A 295 23.80 2.13 7.11
CA ASP A 295 24.11 1.39 8.34
C ASP A 295 22.81 1.17 9.11
N LEU A 296 22.26 -0.04 9.03
CA LEU A 296 20.96 -0.42 9.57
C LEU A 296 21.04 -1.78 10.23
N GLU A 297 20.39 -1.93 11.38
CA GLU A 297 20.11 -3.24 11.97
C GLU A 297 19.09 -3.98 11.09
N ALA A 298 19.57 -4.90 10.27
CA ALA A 298 18.73 -5.78 9.46
C ALA A 298 18.33 -7.02 10.27
N LYS A 299 17.03 -7.31 10.32
CA LYS A 299 16.49 -8.59 10.80
C LYS A 299 15.76 -9.26 9.64
N THR A 300 16.06 -10.53 9.42
CA THR A 300 15.35 -11.37 8.44
C THR A 300 14.36 -12.24 9.17
N GLU A 301 13.12 -12.24 8.72
CA GLU A 301 12.07 -13.12 9.22
C GLU A 301 11.58 -13.97 8.05
N GLU A 302 11.57 -15.30 8.23
CA GLU A 302 10.91 -16.19 7.28
C GLU A 302 9.40 -16.05 7.47
N ILE A 303 8.72 -15.65 6.40
CA ILE A 303 7.27 -15.55 6.29
C ILE A 303 6.83 -16.67 5.35
#